data_AF-A0A0F9ZFD7-F1
#
_entry.id   AF-A0A0F9ZFD7-F1
#
_cell.length_a   1.000
_cell.length_b   1.000
_cell.length_c   1.000
_cell.angle_alpha   90.00
_cell.angle_beta   90.00
_cell.angle_gamma   90.00
#
_symmetry.space_group_name_H-M   'P 1'
#
loop_
_entity.id
_entity.type
_entity.pdbx_description
1 polymer ?
#
loop_
_entity_poly.entity_id
_entity_poly.type
_entity_poly.pdbx_seq_one_letter_code
_entity_poly.pdbx_strand_id
1 'polypeptide(L)'
;MKKIINHKKFSQWMTVITLSIIIATINIFHVIIGYAKTPSGFTYLATGHYYLDYFEYLQHIASGLAGRWLPLNYFSTDDFGVDLRFFPYIMLGKIAWIFHLSPMTTYWLAVFFLTVFTLIGFFFIINLMLNKEAFYLKIIAFLIAVFSSPAYQILINNGQPILNPYDFWYGPAIFIRRFGVVPYHTLGLLLLLLIVIVINKIWTH
;
A
#
# COMPACT_ATOMS: atom_id res chain seq x y z
N MET A 1 31.34 -24.00 2.67
CA MET A 1 30.07 -24.10 1.90
C MET A 1 28.89 -23.33 2.54
N LYS A 2 28.58 -23.52 3.83
CA LYS A 2 27.45 -22.86 4.53
C LYS A 2 27.49 -21.31 4.50
N LYS A 3 28.67 -20.71 4.67
CA LYS A 3 28.88 -19.24 4.61
C LYS A 3 28.53 -18.65 3.23
N ILE A 4 28.91 -19.33 2.14
CA ILE A 4 28.66 -18.90 0.76
C ILE A 4 27.15 -18.93 0.44
N ILE A 5 26.45 -19.97 0.91
CA ILE A 5 24.99 -20.11 0.73
C ILE A 5 24.25 -18.97 1.45
N ASN A 6 24.69 -18.60 2.65
CA ASN A 6 24.09 -17.51 3.42
C ASN A 6 24.30 -16.13 2.75
N HIS A 7 25.49 -15.86 2.21
CA HIS A 7 25.74 -14.62 1.46
C HIS A 7 24.87 -14.49 0.22
N LYS A 8 24.68 -15.58 -0.55
CA LYS A 8 23.84 -15.56 -1.74
C LYS A 8 22.38 -15.27 -1.40
N LYS A 9 21.82 -15.94 -0.37
CA LYS A 9 20.45 -15.68 0.09
C LYS A 9 20.28 -14.26 0.61
N PHE A 10 21.26 -13.73 1.35
CA PHE A 10 21.23 -12.37 1.84
C PHE A 10 21.19 -11.35 0.69
N SER A 11 22.06 -11.49 -0.30
CA SER A 11 22.08 -10.61 -1.47
C SER A 11 20.75 -10.63 -2.23
N GLN A 12 20.12 -11.80 -2.37
CA GLN A 12 18.82 -11.95 -3.03
C GLN A 12 17.71 -11.18 -2.31
N TRP A 13 17.61 -11.33 -0.99
CA TRP A 13 16.63 -10.59 -0.19
C TRP A 13 16.90 -9.09 -0.18
N MET A 14 18.17 -8.67 -0.14
CA MET A 14 18.54 -7.26 -0.26
C MET A 14 18.09 -6.67 -1.59
N THR A 15 18.24 -7.37 -2.71
CA THR A 15 17.71 -6.92 -4.01
C THR A 15 16.20 -6.70 -3.95
N VAL A 16 15.44 -7.64 -3.37
CA VAL A 16 13.99 -7.56 -3.27
C VAL A 16 13.55 -6.39 -2.37
N ILE A 17 14.21 -6.21 -1.23
CA ILE A 17 13.94 -5.10 -0.30
C ILE A 17 14.20 -3.77 -1.00
N THR A 18 15.35 -3.63 -1.69
CA THR A 18 15.68 -2.41 -2.44
C THR A 18 14.66 -2.11 -3.52
N LEU A 19 14.26 -3.10 -4.33
CA LEU A 19 13.21 -2.93 -5.33
C LEU A 19 11.88 -2.52 -4.70
N SER A 20 11.52 -3.13 -3.57
CA SER A 20 10.28 -2.81 -2.85
C SER A 20 10.27 -1.36 -2.34
N ILE A 21 11.39 -0.88 -1.82
CA ILE A 21 11.56 0.52 -1.38
C ILE A 21 11.44 1.48 -2.57
N ILE A 22 12.08 1.18 -3.71
CA ILE A 22 11.98 2.00 -4.92
C ILE A 22 10.52 2.09 -5.38
N ILE A 23 9.82 0.97 -5.50
CA ILE A 23 8.42 0.92 -5.93
C ILE A 23 7.51 1.66 -4.94
N ALA A 24 7.69 1.46 -3.64
CA ALA A 24 6.91 2.17 -2.62
C ALA A 24 7.17 3.70 -2.65
N THR A 25 8.40 4.11 -2.95
CA THR A 25 8.75 5.52 -3.13
C THR A 25 8.05 6.11 -4.35
N ILE A 26 8.04 5.38 -5.47
CA ILE A 26 7.29 5.75 -6.67
C ILE A 26 5.78 5.89 -6.35
N ASN A 27 5.22 4.98 -5.56
CA ASN A 27 3.81 5.00 -5.16
C ASN A 27 3.41 6.31 -4.45
N ILE A 28 4.28 6.83 -3.56
CA ILE A 28 4.04 8.08 -2.83
C ILE A 28 4.71 9.30 -3.46
N PHE A 29 5.31 9.16 -4.65
CA PHE A 29 6.15 10.21 -5.24
C PHE A 29 5.38 11.52 -5.51
N HIS A 30 4.10 11.40 -5.84
CA HIS A 30 3.21 12.56 -6.03
C HIS A 30 3.09 13.43 -4.78
N VAL A 31 3.14 12.82 -3.58
CA VAL A 31 3.11 13.53 -2.29
C VAL A 31 4.41 14.28 -2.06
N ILE A 32 5.54 13.62 -2.35
CA ILE A 32 6.88 14.20 -2.20
C ILE A 32 7.02 15.43 -3.11
N ILE A 33 6.62 15.29 -4.39
CA ILE A 33 6.64 16.41 -5.32
C ILE A 33 5.67 17.52 -4.88
N GLY A 34 4.45 17.15 -4.48
CA GLY A 34 3.45 18.14 -4.07
C GLY A 34 3.91 18.97 -2.88
N TYR A 35 4.53 18.33 -1.89
CA TYR A 35 5.15 19.02 -0.77
C TYR A 35 6.29 19.95 -1.22
N ALA A 36 7.22 19.46 -2.05
CA ALA A 36 8.36 20.25 -2.53
C ALA A 36 7.96 21.44 -3.41
N LYS A 37 6.83 21.36 -4.12
CA LYS A 37 6.30 22.43 -4.98
C LYS A 37 5.36 23.40 -4.25
N THR A 38 5.08 23.17 -2.97
CA THR A 38 4.15 24.03 -2.23
C THR A 38 4.78 25.40 -1.97
N PRO A 39 4.15 26.52 -2.39
CA PRO A 39 4.69 27.84 -2.20
C PRO A 39 4.83 28.21 -0.71
N SER A 40 5.77 29.12 -0.41
CA SER A 40 5.90 29.68 0.93
C SER A 40 4.59 30.34 1.39
N GLY A 41 4.18 30.09 2.63
CA GLY A 41 2.92 30.59 3.21
C GLY A 41 1.70 29.71 2.93
N PHE A 42 1.83 28.63 2.14
CA PHE A 42 0.76 27.66 1.89
C PHE A 42 1.00 26.34 2.62
N THR A 43 -0.07 25.62 2.94
CA THR A 43 -0.01 24.27 3.51
C THR A 43 -0.39 23.25 2.47
N TYR A 44 0.50 22.29 2.21
CA TYR A 44 0.18 21.15 1.37
C TYR A 44 -0.72 20.18 2.12
N LEU A 45 -1.87 19.84 1.56
CA LEU A 45 -2.82 18.92 2.18
C LEU A 45 -2.51 17.44 1.89
N ALA A 46 -1.62 17.15 0.93
CA ALA A 46 -1.30 15.79 0.45
C ALA A 46 -2.50 14.89 0.22
N THR A 47 -3.56 15.44 -0.37
CA THR A 47 -4.72 14.68 -0.79
C THR A 47 -4.34 13.80 -1.98
N GLY A 48 -4.09 12.51 -1.73
CA GLY A 48 -3.78 11.52 -2.77
C GLY A 48 -4.98 10.64 -3.16
N HIS A 49 -6.04 10.66 -2.36
CA HIS A 49 -7.27 9.89 -2.52
C HIS A 49 -8.50 10.80 -2.65
N TYR A 50 -9.70 10.22 -2.75
CA TYR A 50 -10.94 10.99 -2.65
C TYR A 50 -10.92 11.79 -1.33
N TYR A 51 -11.13 13.10 -1.44
CA TYR A 51 -10.75 14.03 -0.38
C TYR A 51 -11.59 13.87 0.88
N LEU A 52 -12.88 13.52 0.76
CA LEU A 52 -13.76 13.27 1.90
C LEU A 52 -13.24 12.11 2.74
N ASP A 53 -13.05 10.95 2.10
CA ASP A 53 -12.49 9.76 2.72
C ASP A 53 -11.11 10.04 3.33
N TYR A 54 -10.25 10.77 2.60
CA TYR A 54 -8.92 11.12 3.08
C TYR A 54 -8.96 11.90 4.40
N PHE A 55 -9.78 12.94 4.51
CA PHE A 55 -9.89 13.74 5.73
C PHE A 55 -10.58 12.98 6.87
N GLU A 56 -11.53 12.08 6.56
CA GLU A 56 -12.11 11.16 7.53
C GLU A 56 -11.04 10.24 8.13
N TYR A 57 -10.18 9.65 7.30
CA TYR A 57 -9.05 8.83 7.76
C TYR A 57 -8.08 9.64 8.63
N LEU A 58 -7.72 10.87 8.21
CA LEU A 58 -6.84 11.74 8.99
C LEU A 58 -7.44 12.11 10.35
N GLN A 59 -8.76 12.30 10.43
CA GLN A 59 -9.44 12.59 11.68
C GLN A 59 -9.31 11.42 12.67
N HIS A 60 -9.44 10.19 12.21
CA HIS A 60 -9.27 9.02 13.08
C HIS A 60 -7.81 8.85 13.52
N ILE A 61 -6.83 9.16 12.66
CA ILE A 61 -5.42 9.22 13.08
C ILE A 61 -5.22 10.31 14.15
N ALA A 62 -5.76 11.51 13.95
CA ALA A 62 -5.69 12.60 14.93
C ALA A 62 -6.39 12.24 16.25
N SER A 63 -7.50 11.51 16.19
CA SER A 63 -8.22 11.02 17.38
C SER A 63 -7.37 10.02 18.17
N GLY A 64 -6.68 9.10 17.49
CA GLY A 64 -5.73 8.17 18.11
C GLY A 64 -4.57 8.91 18.78
N LEU A 65 -4.01 9.91 18.08
CA LEU A 65 -2.94 10.80 18.56
C LEU A 65 -3.37 11.54 19.84
N ALA A 66 -4.62 12.00 19.91
CA ALA A 66 -5.23 12.67 21.06
C ALA A 66 -5.59 11.71 22.22
N GLY A 67 -5.19 10.44 22.17
CA GLY A 67 -5.38 9.51 23.28
C GLY A 67 -6.64 8.64 23.18
N ARG A 68 -7.51 8.83 22.17
CA ARG A 68 -8.73 8.02 22.03
C ARG A 68 -8.42 6.60 21.56
N TRP A 69 -9.29 5.66 21.94
CA TRP A 69 -9.21 4.24 21.55
C TRP A 69 -10.37 3.78 20.67
N LEU A 70 -11.47 4.54 20.66
CA LEU A 70 -12.65 4.23 19.87
C LEU A 70 -12.74 5.18 18.66
N PRO A 71 -12.92 4.63 17.44
CA PRO A 71 -13.15 5.43 16.24
C PRO A 71 -14.60 5.95 16.22
N LEU A 72 -14.81 7.17 16.70
CA LEU A 72 -16.09 7.87 16.55
C LEU A 72 -16.13 8.59 15.20
N ASN A 73 -17.16 8.34 14.39
CA ASN A 73 -17.30 8.98 13.09
C ASN A 73 -18.06 10.31 13.23
N TYR A 74 -17.34 11.43 13.08
CA TYR A 74 -17.94 12.77 13.13
C TYR A 74 -18.36 13.32 11.76
N PHE A 75 -18.03 12.61 10.67
CA PHE A 75 -18.44 12.96 9.31
C PHE A 75 -19.79 12.35 8.92
N SER A 76 -20.30 11.40 9.71
CA SER A 76 -21.64 10.83 9.56
C SER A 76 -22.73 11.83 9.96
N THR A 77 -23.79 11.95 9.15
CA THR A 77 -24.93 12.82 9.44
C THR A 77 -25.97 12.17 10.35
N ASP A 78 -26.01 10.83 10.37
CA ASP A 78 -27.17 10.07 10.89
C ASP A 78 -26.83 9.31 12.18
N ASP A 79 -25.57 8.90 12.36
CA ASP A 79 -25.10 8.21 13.56
C ASP A 79 -23.63 8.56 13.85
N PHE A 80 -23.37 9.18 15.00
CA PHE A 80 -22.03 9.49 15.52
C PHE A 80 -21.40 8.30 16.27
N GLY A 81 -21.85 7.09 15.98
CA GLY A 81 -21.44 5.86 16.61
C GLY A 81 -19.98 5.47 16.38
N VAL A 82 -19.60 4.38 17.05
CA VAL A 82 -18.29 3.76 16.89
C VAL A 82 -18.27 2.96 15.60
N ASP A 83 -17.39 3.33 14.67
CA ASP A 83 -17.18 2.60 13.43
C ASP A 83 -15.82 1.90 13.42
N LEU A 84 -15.84 0.61 13.72
CA LEU A 84 -14.64 -0.22 13.86
C LEU A 84 -13.84 -0.35 12.55
N ARG A 85 -14.40 -0.01 11.39
CA ARG A 85 -13.66 0.02 10.13
C ARG A 85 -12.47 0.99 10.20
N PHE A 86 -12.58 2.04 11.02
CA PHE A 86 -11.51 3.03 11.21
C PHE A 86 -10.57 2.74 12.37
N PHE A 87 -10.75 1.63 13.10
CA PHE A 87 -9.85 1.25 14.18
C PHE A 87 -8.36 1.17 13.76
N PRO A 88 -8.00 0.68 12.56
CA PRO A 88 -6.62 0.73 12.09
C PRO A 88 -6.02 2.14 12.10
N TYR A 89 -6.80 3.18 11.80
CA TYR A 89 -6.36 4.57 11.82
C TYR A 89 -6.15 5.10 13.23
N ILE A 90 -6.97 4.66 14.20
CA ILE A 90 -6.73 4.95 15.63
C ILE A 90 -5.38 4.38 16.06
N MET A 91 -5.06 3.14 15.67
CA MET A 91 -3.77 2.52 15.96
C MET A 91 -2.61 3.28 15.32
N LEU A 92 -2.77 3.72 14.06
CA LEU A 92 -1.78 4.60 13.41
C LEU A 92 -1.56 5.89 14.21
N GLY A 93 -2.62 6.50 14.75
CA GLY A 93 -2.52 7.66 15.64
C GLY A 93 -1.75 7.38 16.93
N LYS A 94 -1.88 6.19 17.52
CA LYS A 94 -1.08 5.77 18.69
C LYS A 94 0.41 5.66 18.35
N ILE A 95 0.72 5.09 17.19
CA ILE A 95 2.10 5.00 16.70
C ILE A 95 2.64 6.41 16.43
N ALA A 96 1.84 7.28 15.81
CA ALA A 96 2.20 8.67 15.54
C ALA A 96 2.56 9.44 16.82
N TRP A 97 1.85 9.18 17.92
CA TRP A 97 2.10 9.84 19.20
C TRP A 97 3.49 9.52 19.76
N ILE A 98 3.95 8.27 19.62
CA ILE A 98 5.28 7.83 20.05
C ILE A 98 6.39 8.54 19.28
N PHE A 99 6.19 8.78 17.98
CA PHE A 99 7.18 9.38 17.09
C PHE A 99 6.97 10.88 16.84
N HIS A 100 6.01 11.51 17.53
CA HIS A 100 5.63 12.92 17.34
C HIS A 100 5.31 13.29 15.89
N LEU A 101 4.61 12.41 15.17
CA LEU A 101 4.26 12.60 13.76
C LEU A 101 2.92 13.32 13.60
N SER A 102 2.79 14.12 12.55
CA SER A 102 1.49 14.68 12.14
C SER A 102 0.57 13.56 11.60
N PRO A 103 -0.77 13.74 11.64
CA PRO A 103 -1.68 12.76 11.03
C PRO A 103 -1.40 12.49 9.55
N MET A 104 -1.10 13.55 8.79
CA MET A 104 -0.77 13.49 7.37
C MET A 104 0.53 12.70 7.11
N THR A 105 1.59 12.99 7.87
CA THR A 105 2.86 12.25 7.78
C THR A 105 2.66 10.79 8.14
N THR A 106 1.87 10.51 9.18
CA THR A 106 1.56 9.16 9.63
C THR A 106 0.84 8.36 8.56
N TYR A 107 -0.18 8.95 7.92
CA TYR A 107 -0.92 8.32 6.84
C TYR A 107 0.01 7.88 5.70
N TRP A 108 0.85 8.80 5.22
CA TRP A 108 1.72 8.52 4.08
C TRP A 108 2.88 7.58 4.40
N LEU A 109 3.42 7.63 5.62
CA LEU A 109 4.36 6.61 6.10
C LEU A 109 3.68 5.24 6.20
N ALA A 110 2.43 5.17 6.66
CA ALA A 110 1.68 3.92 6.70
C ALA A 110 1.50 3.34 5.28
N VAL A 111 1.08 4.16 4.31
CA VAL A 111 1.00 3.73 2.89
C VAL A 111 2.35 3.22 2.40
N PHE A 112 3.45 3.95 2.67
CA PHE A 112 4.79 3.56 2.25
C PHE A 112 5.21 2.20 2.84
N PHE A 113 5.18 2.04 4.16
CA PHE A 113 5.62 0.81 4.80
C PHE A 113 4.72 -0.39 4.49
N LEU A 114 3.40 -0.21 4.47
CA LEU A 114 2.47 -1.28 4.08
C LEU A 114 2.68 -1.70 2.62
N THR A 115 3.03 -0.76 1.73
CA THR A 115 3.39 -1.08 0.34
C THR A 115 4.67 -1.92 0.31
N VAL A 116 5.72 -1.51 1.03
CA VAL A 116 6.98 -2.29 1.13
C VAL A 116 6.71 -3.71 1.62
N PHE A 117 5.94 -3.87 2.71
CA PHE A 117 5.66 -5.20 3.27
C PHE A 117 4.79 -6.05 2.34
N THR A 118 3.81 -5.45 1.67
CA THR A 118 3.02 -6.13 0.65
C THR A 118 3.88 -6.66 -0.49
N LEU A 119 4.81 -5.84 -0.99
CA LEU A 119 5.74 -6.22 -2.06
C LEU A 119 6.67 -7.36 -1.64
N ILE A 120 7.21 -7.30 -0.42
CA ILE A 120 7.99 -8.40 0.16
C ILE A 120 7.13 -9.67 0.26
N GLY A 121 5.87 -9.54 0.68
CA GLY A 121 4.90 -10.64 0.73
C GLY A 121 4.66 -11.28 -0.64
N PHE A 122 4.49 -10.47 -1.69
CA PHE A 122 4.39 -10.98 -3.06
C PHE A 122 5.63 -11.78 -3.47
N PHE A 123 6.83 -11.24 -3.24
CA PHE A 123 8.05 -11.97 -3.56
C PHE A 123 8.17 -13.27 -2.76
N PHE A 124 7.74 -13.26 -1.49
CA PHE A 124 7.73 -14.45 -0.66
C PHE A 124 6.85 -15.56 -1.26
N ILE A 125 5.62 -15.23 -1.68
CA ILE A 125 4.72 -16.17 -2.38
C ILE A 125 5.36 -16.68 -3.67
N ILE A 126 5.94 -15.79 -4.49
CA ILE A 126 6.63 -16.19 -5.74
C ILE A 126 7.79 -17.14 -5.43
N ASN A 127 8.56 -16.88 -4.37
CA ASN A 127 9.66 -17.74 -3.98
C ASN A 127 9.18 -19.11 -3.45
N LEU A 128 7.98 -19.20 -2.88
CA LEU A 128 7.36 -20.48 -2.54
C LEU A 128 6.92 -21.24 -3.80
N MET A 129 6.21 -20.57 -4.71
CA MET A 129 5.67 -21.19 -5.94
C MET A 129 6.77 -21.64 -6.90
N LEU A 130 7.83 -20.84 -7.03
CA LEU A 130 8.95 -21.08 -7.95
C LEU A 130 10.19 -21.56 -7.20
N ASN A 131 10.05 -22.31 -6.11
CA ASN A 131 11.16 -22.62 -5.19
C ASN A 131 12.41 -23.23 -5.87
N LYS A 132 12.21 -24.09 -6.89
CA LYS A 132 13.25 -24.75 -7.68
C LYS A 132 13.88 -23.87 -8.78
N GLU A 133 13.22 -22.76 -9.12
CA GLU A 133 13.65 -21.90 -10.21
C GLU A 133 14.78 -20.96 -9.82
N ALA A 134 15.52 -20.52 -10.84
CA ALA A 134 16.58 -19.54 -10.68
C ALA A 134 16.05 -18.19 -10.18
N PHE A 135 16.88 -17.49 -9.40
CA PHE A 135 16.48 -16.21 -8.77
C PHE A 135 16.06 -15.14 -9.77
N TYR A 136 16.69 -15.07 -10.94
CA TYR A 136 16.33 -14.08 -11.96
C TYR A 136 14.90 -14.30 -12.48
N LEU A 137 14.43 -15.55 -12.62
CA LEU A 137 13.06 -15.86 -13.00
C LEU A 137 12.06 -15.41 -11.92
N LYS A 138 12.42 -15.56 -10.64
CA LYS A 138 11.62 -15.06 -9.52
C LYS A 138 11.51 -13.54 -9.53
N ILE A 139 12.59 -12.84 -9.87
CA ILE A 139 12.59 -11.37 -10.03
C ILE A 139 11.72 -10.96 -11.24
N ILE A 140 11.82 -11.65 -12.37
CA ILE A 140 10.95 -11.39 -13.53
C ILE A 140 9.48 -11.59 -13.15
N ALA A 141 9.14 -12.70 -12.49
CA ALA A 141 7.78 -12.95 -12.00
C ALA A 141 7.31 -11.86 -11.02
N PHE A 142 8.19 -11.39 -10.13
CA PHE A 142 7.89 -10.30 -9.21
C PHE A 142 7.62 -8.99 -9.93
N LEU A 143 8.45 -8.62 -10.91
CA LEU A 143 8.22 -7.45 -11.73
C LEU A 143 6.92 -7.58 -12.53
N ILE A 144 6.61 -8.74 -13.11
CA ILE A 144 5.32 -8.96 -13.78
C ILE A 144 4.16 -8.78 -12.80
N ALA A 145 4.23 -9.34 -11.60
CA ALA A 145 3.18 -9.20 -10.59
C ALA A 145 2.94 -7.73 -10.20
N VAL A 146 4.02 -6.95 -10.02
CA VAL A 146 3.96 -5.54 -9.62
C VAL A 146 3.51 -4.63 -10.78
N PHE A 147 4.03 -4.85 -11.98
CA PHE A 147 3.83 -3.98 -13.13
C PHE A 147 2.69 -4.42 -14.06
N SER A 148 2.03 -5.55 -13.76
CA SER A 148 0.84 -5.96 -14.50
C SER A 148 -0.24 -4.86 -14.48
N SER A 149 -0.99 -4.74 -15.57
CA SER A 149 -2.09 -3.79 -15.75
C SER A 149 -3.35 -4.55 -16.15
N PRO A 150 -4.56 -3.97 -15.99
CA PRO A 150 -5.77 -4.59 -16.48
C PRO A 150 -5.70 -4.74 -18.01
N ALA A 151 -6.46 -5.69 -18.55
CA ALA A 151 -6.72 -5.71 -19.98
C ALA A 151 -7.47 -4.44 -20.39
N TYR A 152 -7.27 -3.96 -21.62
CA TYR A 152 -7.98 -2.79 -22.15
C TYR A 152 -8.88 -3.20 -23.32
N GLN A 153 -10.05 -2.58 -23.40
CA GLN A 153 -10.91 -2.56 -24.57
C GLN A 153 -10.77 -1.22 -25.29
N ILE A 154 -10.87 -1.24 -26.62
CA ILE A 154 -10.91 -0.03 -27.44
C ILE A 154 -12.38 0.33 -27.62
N LEU A 155 -12.79 1.47 -27.08
CA LEU A 155 -14.12 2.05 -27.29
C LEU A 155 -14.01 3.24 -28.24
N ILE A 156 -15.02 3.47 -29.07
CA ILE A 156 -15.10 4.68 -29.89
C ILE A 156 -15.98 5.70 -29.17
N ASN A 157 -15.41 6.84 -28.80
CA ASN A 157 -16.15 7.96 -28.22
C ASN A 157 -15.96 9.18 -29.11
N ASN A 158 -17.05 9.73 -29.65
CA ASN A 158 -17.03 10.84 -30.60
C ASN A 158 -16.09 10.63 -31.79
N GLY A 159 -16.05 9.41 -32.33
CA GLY A 159 -15.20 9.04 -33.47
C GLY A 159 -13.72 8.82 -33.14
N GLN A 160 -13.31 8.98 -31.88
CA GLN A 160 -11.94 8.73 -31.45
C GLN A 160 -11.83 7.41 -30.67
N PRO A 161 -10.82 6.57 -30.95
CA PRO A 161 -10.56 5.38 -30.16
C PRO A 161 -10.02 5.78 -28.78
N ILE A 162 -10.69 5.32 -27.73
CA ILE A 162 -10.30 5.47 -26.33
C ILE A 162 -9.96 4.08 -25.78
N LEU A 163 -8.80 3.98 -25.13
CA LEU A 163 -8.44 2.80 -24.34
C LEU A 163 -9.19 2.86 -23.01
N ASN A 164 -10.15 1.96 -22.85
CA ASN A 164 -10.90 1.82 -21.61
C ASN A 164 -10.47 0.51 -20.92
N PRO A 165 -9.97 0.56 -19.67
CA PRO A 165 -9.62 -0.68 -18.96
C PRO A 165 -10.86 -1.55 -18.74
N TYR A 166 -10.70 -2.87 -18.84
CA TYR A 166 -11.65 -3.81 -18.27
C TYR A 166 -11.53 -3.71 -16.75
N ASP A 167 -12.38 -2.87 -16.18
CA ASP A 167 -12.40 -2.57 -14.77
C ASP A 167 -13.77 -2.91 -14.18
N PHE A 168 -13.79 -3.45 -12.97
CA PHE A 168 -15.02 -3.72 -12.23
C PHE A 168 -15.07 -2.71 -11.09
N TRP A 169 -15.99 -1.74 -11.20
CA TRP A 169 -16.34 -0.82 -10.11
C TRP A 169 -15.17 0.02 -9.55
N TYR A 170 -14.69 0.98 -10.34
CA TYR A 170 -13.78 2.06 -9.89
C TYR A 170 -12.47 1.57 -9.21
N GLY A 171 -12.04 0.34 -9.51
CA GLY A 171 -10.83 -0.29 -8.96
C GLY A 171 -9.70 -0.37 -9.97
N PRO A 172 -9.17 0.75 -10.50
CA PRO A 172 -8.21 0.70 -11.58
C PRO A 172 -6.93 0.01 -11.10
N ALA A 173 -6.76 -1.26 -11.47
CA ALA A 173 -5.55 -2.05 -11.25
C ALA A 173 -4.38 -1.58 -12.14
N ILE A 174 -4.40 -0.31 -12.56
CA ILE A 174 -3.32 0.32 -13.30
C ILE A 174 -2.09 0.43 -12.42
N PHE A 175 -0.92 0.32 -13.05
CA PHE A 175 0.37 0.26 -12.38
C PHE A 175 0.53 1.30 -11.25
N ILE A 176 0.15 2.56 -11.50
CA ILE A 176 0.33 3.68 -10.56
C ILE A 176 -0.62 3.61 -9.37
N ARG A 177 -1.79 2.99 -9.50
CA ARG A 177 -2.83 2.94 -8.44
C ARG A 177 -2.94 1.58 -7.75
N ARG A 178 -2.17 0.57 -8.18
CA ARG A 178 -2.25 -0.84 -7.72
C ARG A 178 -2.16 -1.02 -6.21
N PHE A 179 -1.27 -0.30 -5.54
CA PHE A 179 -1.04 -0.48 -4.10
C PHE A 179 -2.03 0.31 -3.23
N GLY A 180 -2.95 1.03 -3.86
CA GLY A 180 -3.82 1.99 -3.21
C GLY A 180 -3.02 3.13 -2.58
N VAL A 181 -3.67 4.27 -2.44
CA VAL A 181 -3.17 5.39 -1.63
C VAL A 181 -3.84 5.39 -0.25
N VAL A 182 -4.40 4.25 0.16
CA VAL A 182 -5.27 4.11 1.34
C VAL A 182 -4.75 2.97 2.24
N PRO A 183 -4.29 3.27 3.47
CA PRO A 183 -3.63 2.29 4.34
C PRO A 183 -4.41 0.99 4.56
N TYR A 184 -5.72 1.04 4.81
CA TYR A 184 -6.46 -0.20 5.12
C TYR A 184 -6.60 -1.16 3.93
N HIS A 185 -6.63 -0.65 2.69
CA HIS A 185 -6.61 -1.51 1.50
C HIS A 185 -5.30 -2.29 1.42
N THR A 186 -4.17 -1.59 1.59
CA THR A 186 -2.84 -2.22 1.59
C THR A 186 -2.67 -3.16 2.79
N LEU A 187 -3.21 -2.81 3.95
CA LEU A 187 -3.24 -3.69 5.12
C LEU A 187 -4.05 -4.96 4.87
N GLY A 188 -5.24 -4.86 4.27
CA GLY A 188 -6.07 -6.01 3.93
C GLY A 188 -5.35 -6.98 2.98
N LEU A 189 -4.67 -6.44 1.97
CA LEU A 189 -3.84 -7.23 1.06
C LEU A 189 -2.67 -7.91 1.78
N LEU A 190 -1.98 -7.21 2.67
CA LEU A 190 -0.90 -7.78 3.49
C LEU A 190 -1.42 -8.92 4.38
N LEU A 191 -2.56 -8.73 5.04
CA LEU A 191 -3.20 -9.76 5.87
C LEU A 191 -3.59 -10.99 5.04
N LEU A 192 -4.15 -10.78 3.84
CA LEU A 192 -4.45 -11.86 2.92
C LEU A 192 -3.20 -12.66 2.54
N LEU A 193 -2.09 -11.99 2.22
CA LEU A 193 -0.81 -12.65 1.93
C LEU A 193 -0.31 -13.46 3.13
N LEU A 194 -0.43 -12.93 4.35
CA LEU A 194 -0.05 -13.65 5.56
C LEU A 194 -0.91 -14.90 5.77
N ILE A 195 -2.22 -14.83 5.52
CA ILE A 195 -3.12 -15.99 5.60
C ILE A 195 -2.67 -17.07 4.62
N VAL A 196 -2.39 -16.72 3.36
CA VAL A 196 -1.90 -17.67 2.35
C VAL A 196 -0.59 -18.34 2.80
N ILE A 197 0.34 -17.56 3.37
CA ILE A 197 1.62 -18.08 3.88
C ILE A 197 1.39 -19.06 5.04
N VAL A 198 0.50 -18.74 5.98
CA VAL A 198 0.18 -19.60 7.13
C VAL A 198 -0.47 -20.89 6.66
N ILE A 199 -1.46 -20.84 5.78
CA ILE A 199 -2.12 -22.04 5.23
C ILE A 199 -1.11 -22.93 4.53
N ASN A 200 -0.24 -22.36 3.69
CA ASN A 200 0.80 -23.12 3.00
C ASN A 200 1.73 -23.85 3.98
N LYS A 201 2.10 -23.22 5.11
CA LYS A 201 2.89 -23.89 6.15
C LYS A 201 2.14 -25.05 6.82
N ILE A 202 0.85 -24.88 7.11
CA ILE A 202 0.04 -25.94 7.74
C ILE A 202 -0.07 -27.17 6.83
N TRP A 203 -0.23 -26.98 5.52
CA TRP A 203 -0.40 -28.09 4.56
C TRP A 203 0.92 -28.78 4.15
N THR A 204 2.06 -28.16 4.38
CA THR A 204 3.37 -28.74 4.03
C THR A 204 4.02 -29.51 5.17
N HIS A 205 3.37 -29.53 6.34
CA HIS A 205 3.69 -30.36 7.49
C HIS A 205 2.68 -31.50 7.61
#